data_AF-A0A6J7DP54-F1
#
_entry.id   AF-A0A6J7DP54-F1
#
_cell.length_a   1.000
_cell.length_b   1.000
_cell.length_c   1.000
_cell.angle_alpha   90.00
_cell.angle_beta   90.00
_cell.angle_gamma   90.00
#
_symmetry.space_group_name_H-M   'P 1'
#
loop_
_entity.id
_entity.type
_entity.pdbx_description
1 polymer ?
#
loop_
_entity_poly.entity_id
_entity_poly.type
_entity_poly.pdbx_seq_one_letter_code
_entity_poly.pdbx_strand_id
1 'polypeptide(L)'
;MTRTARIAFALVAVAAVGGLYVAQRLRHSEPVVLGVRRTAAFSPTGLGPRHAAVSFYLKRSDTAAVSVVDIQGDQVRSISPGTKVGARRRVVFVWDGRDSAGEIPADGTYRFRIGLARQGRSLTVPNGVRLDTKPAQPVVTRVLPAHGPGPLILPGPKQAVGVVSGTPGHDVEGFILRTDISPAKVVRRFRLPDRPARITWDGKVNGRPAVDGTYLLGLTETDSAGNRGSTPQHQFPVAGPTRGRAGVTVRHLGVAVPQLPARPGGIVSTRVDARGRDWTWSLAPALGGKVLKKGKGRGNVIRLRVPLKARGLLTLAVAAKPYRVEVPIGVETGRRPLLVVLPAIRWQALAPVDATGDGLPDWLELGRSVALGRLLPPLSGGLNGLNSQVTPLLRALAATGLAYDVTTDIALTKGRGPRLEGHRGVVLAGEETWLTEPCLKRLRERVIAGGRLLDLGIDALRRTVVIKGDVVSAPSRATEANALGAVISEPSVSADYLLQWKDDLGLFATIGGRVFAPVGWRGTSRLIGSTKLLSAAGPQSGISGIAAWRLGKGVVIRPGIPGMAALAVQGPTALAVLSRALVITAGR
;
A
#
# COMPACT_ATOMS: atom_id res chain seq x y z
N MET A 1 -27.51 32.33 -81.28
CA MET A 1 -27.69 33.19 -80.08
C MET A 1 -28.25 34.53 -80.51
N THR A 2 -29.41 34.91 -79.99
CA THR A 2 -30.00 36.24 -80.20
C THR A 2 -29.12 37.34 -79.58
N ARG A 3 -29.15 38.56 -80.11
CA ARG A 3 -28.38 39.72 -79.57
C ARG A 3 -28.60 39.87 -78.06
N THR A 4 -29.82 39.62 -77.59
CA THR A 4 -30.21 39.62 -76.18
C THR A 4 -29.46 38.59 -75.34
N ALA A 5 -29.26 37.37 -75.83
CA ALA A 5 -28.51 36.34 -75.11
C ALA A 5 -27.02 36.67 -74.96
N ARG A 6 -26.41 37.34 -75.96
CA ARG A 6 -25.01 37.80 -75.89
C ARG A 6 -24.84 38.94 -74.88
N ILE A 7 -25.80 39.87 -74.81
CA ILE A 7 -25.79 40.96 -73.83
C ILE A 7 -25.97 40.42 -72.41
N ALA A 8 -26.92 39.50 -72.20
CA ALA A 8 -27.12 38.87 -70.90
C ALA A 8 -25.88 38.08 -70.43
N PHE A 9 -25.26 37.31 -71.32
CA PHE A 9 -24.02 36.59 -71.00
C PHE A 9 -22.86 37.55 -70.68
N ALA A 10 -22.69 38.62 -71.46
CA ALA A 10 -21.66 39.63 -71.20
C ALA A 10 -21.85 40.30 -69.84
N LEU A 11 -23.09 40.64 -69.47
CA LEU A 11 -23.41 41.20 -68.15
C LEU A 11 -23.09 40.23 -67.01
N VAL A 12 -23.46 38.95 -67.14
CA VAL A 12 -23.14 37.92 -66.14
C VAL A 12 -21.62 37.69 -66.04
N ALA A 13 -20.91 37.67 -67.16
CA ALA A 13 -19.46 37.52 -67.18
C ALA A 13 -18.75 38.70 -66.51
N VAL A 14 -19.17 39.94 -66.79
CA VAL A 14 -18.64 41.15 -66.12
C VAL A 14 -18.96 41.14 -64.63
N ALA A 15 -20.16 40.74 -64.24
CA ALA A 15 -20.54 40.60 -62.83
C ALA A 15 -19.74 39.51 -62.11
N ALA A 16 -19.49 38.36 -62.76
CA ALA A 16 -18.69 37.27 -62.19
C ALA A 16 -17.21 37.65 -62.05
N VAL A 17 -16.62 38.31 -63.06
CA VAL A 17 -15.25 38.83 -62.99
C VAL A 17 -15.13 39.93 -61.95
N GLY A 18 -16.10 40.85 -61.88
CA GLY A 18 -16.17 41.87 -60.84
C GLY A 18 -16.28 41.28 -59.44
N GLY A 19 -17.14 40.28 -59.26
CA GLY A 19 -17.29 39.53 -58.01
C GLY A 19 -16.02 38.77 -57.61
N LEU A 20 -15.36 38.11 -58.57
CA LEU A 20 -14.09 37.41 -58.34
C LEU A 20 -12.96 38.39 -58.02
N TYR A 21 -12.90 39.54 -58.71
CA TYR A 21 -11.93 40.60 -58.43
C TYR A 21 -12.12 41.15 -57.02
N VAL A 22 -13.36 41.43 -56.61
CA VAL A 22 -13.67 41.85 -55.23
C VAL A 22 -13.26 40.75 -54.24
N ALA A 23 -13.60 39.49 -54.50
CA ALA A 23 -13.24 38.37 -53.64
C ALA A 23 -11.71 38.13 -53.56
N GLN A 24 -10.98 38.33 -54.65
CA GLN A 24 -9.52 38.21 -54.73
C GLN A 24 -8.84 39.39 -54.01
N ARG A 25 -9.33 40.61 -54.22
CA ARG A 25 -8.84 41.83 -53.55
C ARG A 25 -9.07 41.77 -52.03
N LEU A 26 -10.19 41.20 -51.61
CA LEU A 26 -10.48 40.92 -50.19
C LEU A 26 -9.54 39.84 -49.61
N ARG A 27 -9.09 38.88 -50.43
CA ARG A 27 -8.12 37.85 -50.01
C ARG A 27 -6.65 38.32 -50.03
N HIS A 28 -6.30 39.29 -50.88
CA HIS A 28 -4.92 39.78 -51.08
C HIS A 28 -4.57 41.08 -50.32
N SER A 29 -5.41 41.52 -49.37
CA SER A 29 -5.06 42.68 -48.56
C SER A 29 -3.81 42.41 -47.73
N GLU A 30 -2.79 43.27 -47.88
CA GLU A 30 -1.50 43.12 -47.19
C GLU A 30 -1.68 42.90 -45.67
N PRO A 31 -0.88 42.03 -45.04
CA PRO A 31 -0.97 41.78 -43.60
C PRO A 31 -0.65 43.06 -42.83
N VAL A 32 -1.62 43.55 -42.04
CA VAL A 32 -1.46 44.79 -41.27
C VAL A 32 -1.01 44.56 -39.83
N VAL A 33 -1.30 43.37 -39.30
CA VAL A 33 -0.69 42.89 -38.06
C VAL A 33 0.49 42.01 -38.45
N LEU A 34 1.68 42.37 -37.99
CA LEU A 34 2.93 41.75 -38.38
C LEU A 34 3.71 41.24 -37.17
N GLY A 35 4.52 40.21 -37.40
CA GLY A 35 5.43 39.63 -36.41
C GLY A 35 4.73 39.15 -35.13
N VAL A 36 3.52 38.60 -35.25
CA VAL A 36 2.75 38.09 -34.11
C VAL A 36 3.54 37.02 -33.36
N ARG A 37 3.81 37.24 -32.07
CA ARG A 37 4.34 36.24 -31.14
C ARG A 37 3.36 36.06 -30.00
N ARG A 38 3.25 34.85 -29.48
CA ARG A 38 2.30 34.49 -28.43
C ARG A 38 2.85 33.42 -27.49
N THR A 39 2.41 33.46 -26.24
CA THR A 39 2.58 32.34 -25.30
C THR A 39 1.90 31.10 -25.87
N ALA A 40 2.59 29.96 -25.88
CA ALA A 40 2.03 28.70 -26.41
C ALA A 40 1.09 28.02 -25.40
N ALA A 41 1.49 27.97 -24.13
CA ALA A 41 0.70 27.44 -23.04
C ALA A 41 1.03 28.20 -21.74
N PHE A 42 0.07 28.26 -20.83
CA PHE A 42 0.23 28.94 -19.54
C PHE A 42 -0.75 28.37 -18.50
N SER A 43 -0.45 28.61 -17.23
CA SER A 43 -1.29 28.24 -16.10
C SER A 43 -1.30 29.39 -15.09
N PRO A 44 -2.44 30.06 -14.86
CA PRO A 44 -2.54 31.14 -13.88
C PRO A 44 -2.08 30.75 -12.47
N THR A 45 -2.19 29.47 -12.14
CA THR A 45 -1.82 28.88 -10.85
C THR A 45 -0.49 28.11 -10.88
N GLY A 46 0.18 28.07 -12.03
CA GLY A 46 1.42 27.31 -12.24
C GLY A 46 2.70 28.01 -11.73
N LEU A 47 3.81 27.29 -11.82
CA LEU A 47 5.16 27.80 -11.55
C LEU A 47 5.80 28.47 -12.77
N GLY A 48 5.36 28.11 -13.98
CA GLY A 48 5.86 28.68 -15.24
C GLY A 48 5.12 29.96 -15.66
N PRO A 49 4.87 30.18 -16.97
CA PRO A 49 4.11 31.33 -17.44
C PRO A 49 2.73 31.39 -16.77
N ARG A 50 2.50 32.41 -15.94
CA ARG A 50 1.21 32.65 -15.26
C ARG A 50 0.21 33.45 -16.08
N HIS A 51 0.66 33.98 -17.22
CA HIS A 51 -0.14 34.81 -18.10
C HIS A 51 0.12 34.42 -19.55
N ALA A 52 -0.90 34.55 -20.39
CA ALA A 52 -0.76 34.50 -21.83
C ALA A 52 -0.43 35.90 -22.35
N ALA A 53 0.59 36.01 -23.20
CA ALA A 53 0.91 37.26 -23.87
C ALA A 53 0.73 37.11 -25.38
N VAL A 54 0.23 38.16 -26.04
CA VAL A 54 0.34 38.35 -27.48
C VAL A 54 1.13 39.62 -27.74
N SER A 55 2.08 39.56 -28.67
CA SER A 55 2.85 40.71 -29.10
C SER A 55 2.87 40.81 -30.60
N PHE A 56 2.77 42.02 -31.12
CA PHE A 56 2.74 42.29 -32.56
C PHE A 56 3.19 43.74 -32.82
N TYR A 57 3.38 44.09 -34.08
CA TYR A 57 3.46 45.48 -34.51
C TYR A 57 2.52 45.70 -35.69
N LEU A 58 2.10 46.93 -35.90
CA LEU A 58 1.22 47.29 -37.00
C LEU A 58 2.02 47.89 -38.16
N LYS A 59 1.63 47.58 -39.40
CA LYS A 59 2.24 48.19 -40.60
C LYS A 59 2.03 49.72 -40.63
N ARG A 60 0.85 50.18 -40.18
CA ARG A 60 0.46 51.59 -40.02
C ARG A 60 -0.12 51.79 -38.63
N SER A 61 -0.01 53.00 -38.09
CA SER A 61 -0.57 53.30 -36.77
C SER A 61 -2.08 53.03 -36.76
N ASP A 62 -2.60 52.45 -35.67
CA ASP A 62 -4.04 52.20 -35.47
C ASP A 62 -4.44 52.24 -33.98
N THR A 63 -5.73 52.17 -33.69
CA THR A 63 -6.26 51.87 -32.35
C THR A 63 -6.64 50.39 -32.32
N ALA A 64 -5.89 49.60 -31.55
CA ALA A 64 -6.07 48.16 -31.43
C ALA A 64 -6.94 47.82 -30.22
N ALA A 65 -8.08 47.17 -30.47
CA ALA A 65 -8.88 46.50 -29.45
C ALA A 65 -8.44 45.03 -29.38
N VAL A 66 -8.13 44.51 -28.20
CA VAL A 66 -7.63 43.14 -28.02
C VAL A 66 -8.54 42.38 -27.06
N SER A 67 -9.03 41.24 -27.51
CA SER A 67 -9.88 40.33 -26.75
C SER A 67 -9.33 38.91 -26.82
N VAL A 68 -9.70 38.07 -25.85
CA VAL A 68 -9.51 36.62 -25.87
C VAL A 68 -10.84 35.99 -26.23
N VAL A 69 -10.79 35.06 -27.18
CA VAL A 69 -11.93 34.25 -27.61
C VAL A 69 -11.63 32.77 -27.42
N ASP A 70 -12.65 31.95 -27.23
CA ASP A 70 -12.53 30.50 -27.21
C ASP A 70 -12.38 29.91 -28.64
N ILE A 71 -12.55 28.59 -28.78
CA ILE A 71 -12.43 27.91 -30.07
C ILE A 71 -13.64 28.13 -30.98
N GLN A 72 -14.82 28.42 -30.40
CA GLN A 72 -16.07 28.77 -31.07
C GLN A 72 -16.06 30.23 -31.54
N GLY A 73 -15.20 31.07 -30.96
CA GLY A 73 -15.07 32.49 -31.28
C GLY A 73 -15.82 33.40 -30.31
N ASP A 74 -16.38 32.82 -29.24
CA ASP A 74 -17.08 33.56 -28.19
C ASP A 74 -16.06 34.32 -27.33
N GLN A 75 -16.41 35.54 -26.97
CA GLN A 75 -15.50 36.41 -26.22
C GLN A 75 -15.45 36.01 -24.74
N VAL A 76 -14.27 35.63 -24.30
CA VAL A 76 -13.99 35.21 -22.91
C VAL A 76 -13.59 36.40 -22.06
N ARG A 77 -12.74 37.29 -22.61
CA ARG A 77 -12.22 38.45 -21.91
C ARG A 77 -11.86 39.58 -22.88
N SER A 78 -12.24 40.82 -22.56
CA SER A 78 -11.66 42.00 -23.20
C SER A 78 -10.40 42.41 -22.45
N ILE A 79 -9.25 42.45 -23.13
CA ILE A 79 -7.96 42.87 -22.55
C ILE A 79 -7.79 44.38 -22.67
N SER A 80 -8.09 44.91 -23.85
CA SER A 80 -8.09 46.35 -24.11
C SER A 80 -9.22 46.69 -25.06
N PRO A 81 -10.12 47.62 -24.70
CA PRO A 81 -11.17 48.08 -25.59
C PRO A 81 -10.62 48.96 -26.73
N GLY A 82 -9.38 49.45 -26.63
CA GLY A 82 -8.74 50.28 -27.66
C GLY A 82 -7.47 50.97 -27.16
N THR A 83 -6.31 50.56 -27.67
CA THR A 83 -5.01 51.18 -27.38
C THR A 83 -4.39 51.75 -28.66
N LYS A 84 -3.90 52.99 -28.62
CA LYS A 84 -3.15 53.58 -29.75
C LYS A 84 -1.83 52.85 -29.93
N VAL A 85 -1.64 52.24 -31.11
CA VAL A 85 -0.41 51.53 -31.49
C VAL A 85 0.23 52.25 -32.66
N GLY A 86 1.48 52.67 -32.50
CA GLY A 86 2.26 53.32 -33.57
C GLY A 86 2.72 52.33 -34.63
N ALA A 87 2.93 52.82 -35.87
CA ALA A 87 3.50 52.04 -36.96
C ALA A 87 4.86 51.44 -36.55
N ARG A 88 5.07 50.15 -36.87
CA ARG A 88 6.29 49.38 -36.60
C ARG A 88 6.76 49.35 -35.14
N ARG A 89 5.91 49.75 -34.18
CA ARG A 89 6.19 49.64 -32.74
C ARG A 89 5.67 48.31 -32.21
N ARG A 90 6.55 47.53 -31.55
CA ARG A 90 6.16 46.31 -30.83
C ARG A 90 5.28 46.69 -29.64
N VAL A 91 4.11 46.06 -29.55
CA VAL A 91 3.22 46.15 -28.39
C VAL A 91 2.94 44.75 -27.86
N VAL A 92 2.62 44.66 -26.55
CA VAL A 92 2.32 43.41 -25.85
C VAL A 92 1.02 43.60 -25.09
N PHE A 93 0.12 42.63 -25.21
CA PHE A 93 -1.11 42.53 -24.44
C PHE A 93 -1.09 41.23 -23.67
N VAL A 94 -1.52 41.28 -22.41
CA VAL A 94 -1.41 40.17 -21.46
C VAL A 94 -2.81 39.79 -20.99
N TRP A 95 -3.06 38.49 -20.96
CA TRP A 95 -4.23 37.88 -20.35
C TRP A 95 -3.78 37.06 -19.14
N ASP A 96 -4.40 37.34 -17.99
CA ASP A 96 -4.19 36.67 -16.70
C ASP A 96 -4.86 35.30 -16.59
N GLY A 97 -5.55 34.85 -17.65
CA GLY A 97 -6.29 33.60 -17.65
C GLY A 97 -7.61 33.68 -16.90
N ARG A 98 -8.14 34.89 -16.68
CA ARG A 98 -9.47 35.08 -16.10
C ARG A 98 -10.47 35.62 -17.13
N ASP A 99 -11.70 35.15 -17.04
CA ASP A 99 -12.81 35.65 -17.86
C ASP A 99 -13.32 37.01 -17.35
N SER A 100 -14.42 37.49 -17.94
CA SER A 100 -15.05 38.76 -17.53
C SER A 100 -15.66 38.76 -16.10
N ALA A 101 -16.01 37.59 -15.56
CA ALA A 101 -16.48 37.44 -14.18
C ALA A 101 -15.31 37.36 -13.17
N GLY A 102 -14.08 37.25 -13.66
CA GLY A 102 -12.88 37.09 -12.84
C GLY A 102 -12.54 35.63 -12.54
N GLU A 103 -13.27 34.67 -13.12
CA GLU A 103 -13.07 33.24 -12.93
C GLU A 103 -12.06 32.67 -13.93
N ILE A 104 -11.43 31.54 -13.58
CA ILE A 104 -10.57 30.82 -14.54
C ILE A 104 -11.49 29.99 -15.45
N PRO A 105 -11.52 30.24 -16.77
CA PRO A 105 -12.37 29.48 -17.66
C PRO A 105 -11.81 28.06 -17.84
N ALA A 106 -12.59 27.15 -18.41
CA ALA A 106 -12.21 25.75 -18.54
C ALA A 106 -10.86 25.58 -19.30
N ASP A 107 -10.06 24.58 -18.90
CA ASP A 107 -8.83 24.22 -19.64
C ASP A 107 -9.15 24.00 -21.12
N GLY A 108 -8.36 24.62 -22.00
CA GLY A 108 -8.70 24.65 -23.42
C GLY A 108 -7.76 25.51 -24.25
N THR A 109 -8.06 25.61 -25.55
CA THR A 109 -7.32 26.48 -26.46
C THR A 109 -8.09 27.77 -26.69
N TYR A 110 -7.44 28.90 -26.44
CA TYR A 110 -7.98 30.24 -26.60
C TYR A 110 -7.21 31.00 -27.66
N ARG A 111 -7.80 32.02 -28.27
CA ARG A 111 -7.13 32.84 -29.30
C ARG A 111 -7.25 34.31 -28.96
N PHE A 112 -6.22 35.09 -29.31
CA PHE A 112 -6.31 36.54 -29.26
C PHE A 112 -7.00 37.05 -30.54
N ARG A 113 -8.01 37.89 -30.36
CA ARG A 113 -8.70 38.61 -31.43
C ARG A 113 -8.35 40.09 -31.36
N ILE A 114 -7.79 40.61 -32.46
CA ILE A 114 -7.29 41.98 -32.59
C ILE A 114 -8.20 42.73 -33.56
N GLY A 115 -8.99 43.68 -33.04
CA GLY A 115 -9.75 44.64 -33.84
C GLY A 115 -8.95 45.92 -34.11
N LEU A 116 -8.99 46.41 -35.34
CA LEU A 116 -8.32 47.64 -35.78
C LEU A 116 -9.39 48.68 -36.16
N ALA A 117 -9.58 49.68 -35.30
CA ALA A 117 -10.72 50.60 -35.39
C ALA A 117 -10.70 51.46 -36.67
N ARG A 118 -9.54 52.04 -37.05
CA ARG A 118 -9.48 52.93 -38.24
C ARG A 118 -9.59 52.19 -39.55
N GLN A 119 -9.32 50.90 -39.54
CA GLN A 119 -9.31 50.06 -40.74
C GLN A 119 -10.54 49.16 -40.85
N GLY A 120 -11.43 49.16 -39.84
CA GLY A 120 -12.67 48.39 -39.87
C GLY A 120 -12.48 46.88 -40.02
N ARG A 121 -11.39 46.30 -39.47
CA ARG A 121 -11.09 44.86 -39.60
C ARG A 121 -10.73 44.21 -38.27
N SER A 122 -10.98 42.90 -38.16
CA SER A 122 -10.57 42.08 -37.03
C SER A 122 -9.76 40.88 -37.51
N LEU A 123 -8.75 40.49 -36.73
CA LEU A 123 -7.89 39.34 -36.97
C LEU A 123 -7.89 38.45 -35.73
N THR A 124 -8.24 37.18 -35.90
CA THR A 124 -8.01 36.16 -34.88
C THR A 124 -6.66 35.51 -35.13
N VAL A 125 -5.80 35.48 -34.11
CA VAL A 125 -4.48 34.85 -34.20
C VAL A 125 -4.67 33.34 -34.40
N PRO A 126 -4.17 32.74 -35.51
CA PRO A 126 -4.53 31.38 -35.91
C PRO A 126 -4.01 30.31 -34.94
N ASN A 127 -2.82 30.52 -34.36
CA ASN A 127 -2.26 29.66 -33.34
C ASN A 127 -2.68 30.15 -31.95
N GLY A 128 -3.58 29.40 -31.31
CA GLY A 128 -4.07 29.71 -29.97
C GLY A 128 -3.04 29.52 -28.86
N VAL A 129 -3.42 29.94 -27.66
CA VAL A 129 -2.74 29.69 -26.40
C VAL A 129 -3.52 28.63 -25.60
N ARG A 130 -2.82 27.63 -25.08
CA ARG A 130 -3.40 26.58 -24.24
C ARG A 130 -3.43 27.03 -22.78
N LEU A 131 -4.63 27.19 -22.22
CA LEU A 131 -4.83 27.28 -20.77
C LEU A 131 -4.91 25.85 -20.24
N ASP A 132 -4.01 25.50 -19.34
CA ASP A 132 -3.95 24.19 -18.70
C ASP A 132 -3.60 24.36 -17.24
N THR A 133 -4.51 23.99 -16.35
CA THR A 133 -4.35 24.09 -14.90
C THR A 133 -4.04 22.75 -14.25
N LYS A 134 -3.99 21.66 -15.02
CA LYS A 134 -3.80 20.30 -14.50
C LYS A 134 -2.33 20.04 -14.20
N PRO A 135 -2.00 19.44 -13.05
CA PRO A 135 -0.65 18.97 -12.76
C PRO A 135 -0.10 18.06 -13.86
N ALA A 136 1.20 18.17 -14.15
CA ALA A 136 1.89 17.22 -15.03
C ALA A 136 1.65 15.78 -14.56
N GLN A 137 1.52 14.84 -15.50
CA GLN A 137 1.22 13.44 -15.20
C GLN A 137 2.31 12.52 -15.76
N PRO A 138 3.57 12.61 -15.27
CA PRO A 138 4.58 11.61 -15.59
C PRO A 138 4.13 10.24 -15.07
N VAL A 139 4.59 9.18 -15.72
CA VAL A 139 4.37 7.80 -15.27
C VAL A 139 5.63 6.97 -15.54
N VAL A 140 6.07 6.22 -14.54
CA VAL A 140 7.01 5.11 -14.75
C VAL A 140 6.21 3.86 -15.09
N THR A 141 6.11 3.55 -16.38
CA THR A 141 5.21 2.53 -16.91
C THR A 141 5.63 1.10 -16.55
N ARG A 142 6.94 0.85 -16.57
CA ARG A 142 7.55 -0.45 -16.25
C ARG A 142 9.00 -0.28 -15.81
N VAL A 143 9.53 -1.28 -15.11
CA VAL A 143 10.96 -1.42 -14.81
C VAL A 143 11.57 -2.52 -15.68
N LEU A 144 12.79 -2.28 -16.16
CA LEU A 144 13.60 -3.20 -16.94
C LEU A 144 14.86 -3.64 -16.16
N PRO A 145 15.42 -4.83 -16.48
CA PRO A 145 14.90 -5.83 -17.42
C PRO A 145 13.57 -6.42 -16.94
N ALA A 146 12.70 -6.89 -17.85
CA ALA A 146 11.41 -7.46 -17.44
C ALA A 146 11.60 -8.74 -16.59
N HIS A 147 10.73 -8.94 -15.60
CA HIS A 147 10.86 -9.98 -14.56
C HIS A 147 9.52 -10.70 -14.29
N GLY A 148 8.75 -10.93 -15.35
CA GLY A 148 7.40 -11.50 -15.24
C GLY A 148 6.44 -10.55 -14.51
N PRO A 149 5.40 -11.07 -13.82
CA PRO A 149 4.37 -10.24 -13.20
C PRO A 149 4.78 -9.60 -11.87
N GLY A 150 5.97 -9.93 -11.33
CA GLY A 150 6.46 -9.41 -10.05
C GLY A 150 7.47 -8.26 -10.20
N PRO A 151 8.10 -7.79 -9.11
CA PRO A 151 9.06 -6.70 -9.14
C PRO A 151 10.40 -7.10 -9.76
N LEU A 152 11.19 -6.09 -10.17
CA LEU A 152 12.62 -6.27 -10.34
C LEU A 152 13.24 -6.55 -8.98
N ILE A 153 14.08 -7.58 -8.88
CA ILE A 153 14.78 -7.88 -7.64
C ILE A 153 16.27 -7.58 -7.79
N LEU A 154 16.76 -6.65 -6.98
CA LEU A 154 18.18 -6.35 -6.79
C LEU A 154 18.70 -7.00 -5.49
N PRO A 155 19.97 -7.43 -5.42
CA PRO A 155 20.95 -7.48 -6.51
C PRO A 155 20.66 -8.59 -7.54
N GLY A 156 21.23 -8.52 -8.74
CA GLY A 156 21.11 -9.55 -9.77
C GLY A 156 21.40 -8.92 -11.14
N PRO A 157 20.43 -8.18 -11.71
CA PRO A 157 20.71 -7.18 -12.73
C PRO A 157 21.64 -6.08 -12.21
N LYS A 158 22.45 -5.50 -13.10
CA LYS A 158 23.38 -4.40 -12.73
C LYS A 158 22.65 -3.12 -12.30
N GLN A 159 21.46 -2.89 -12.84
CA GLN A 159 20.66 -1.71 -12.59
C GLN A 159 19.17 -1.97 -12.89
N ALA A 160 18.32 -1.19 -12.25
CA ALA A 160 16.92 -1.01 -12.58
C ALA A 160 16.77 0.15 -13.56
N VAL A 161 15.95 -0.02 -14.61
CA VAL A 161 15.64 1.05 -15.56
C VAL A 161 14.14 1.23 -15.67
N GLY A 162 13.62 2.30 -15.07
CA GLY A 162 12.22 2.72 -15.22
C GLY A 162 11.99 3.40 -16.56
N VAL A 163 10.99 2.95 -17.33
CA VAL A 163 10.59 3.58 -18.60
C VAL A 163 9.56 4.66 -18.31
N VAL A 164 9.88 5.90 -18.69
CA VAL A 164 9.05 7.08 -18.42
C VAL A 164 8.17 7.38 -19.63
N SER A 165 6.92 7.75 -19.35
CA SER A 165 5.95 8.26 -20.31
C SER A 165 5.04 9.28 -19.61
N GLY A 166 4.02 9.78 -20.29
CA GLY A 166 3.11 10.81 -19.77
C GLY A 166 3.42 12.20 -20.33
N THR A 167 3.08 13.24 -19.56
CA THR A 167 3.28 14.64 -19.97
C THR A 167 4.78 14.93 -20.13
N PRO A 168 5.28 15.40 -21.28
CA PRO A 168 6.70 15.76 -21.37
C PRO A 168 6.99 17.05 -20.60
N GLY A 169 7.83 16.97 -19.56
CA GLY A 169 8.21 18.13 -18.75
C GLY A 169 9.68 18.58 -18.88
N HIS A 170 9.99 19.65 -18.18
CA HIS A 170 11.32 20.19 -17.90
C HIS A 170 11.52 20.33 -16.38
N ASP A 171 12.69 20.80 -15.93
CA ASP A 171 13.05 20.90 -14.50
C ASP A 171 12.91 19.57 -13.77
N VAL A 172 13.41 18.51 -14.40
CA VAL A 172 13.09 17.14 -13.98
C VAL A 172 14.01 16.63 -12.87
N GLU A 173 13.41 16.24 -11.76
CA GLU A 173 14.10 15.61 -10.63
C GLU A 173 13.64 14.15 -10.46
N GLY A 174 14.57 13.22 -10.61
CA GLY A 174 14.37 11.81 -10.30
C GLY A 174 14.56 11.51 -8.81
N PHE A 175 13.83 10.54 -8.30
CA PHE A 175 13.97 10.08 -6.92
C PHE A 175 13.73 8.58 -6.74
N ILE A 176 14.31 8.02 -5.68
CA ILE A 176 14.06 6.67 -5.20
C ILE A 176 13.29 6.77 -3.89
N LEU A 177 12.09 6.18 -3.86
CA LEU A 177 11.21 6.19 -2.70
C LEU A 177 11.18 4.80 -2.06
N ARG A 178 11.41 4.71 -0.74
CA ARG A 178 11.27 3.48 0.05
C ARG A 178 9.86 3.41 0.64
N THR A 179 9.15 2.33 0.37
CA THR A 179 7.70 2.20 0.65
C THR A 179 7.37 1.08 1.63
N ASP A 180 8.35 0.24 2.04
CA ASP A 180 8.19 -0.77 3.09
C ASP A 180 8.19 -0.23 4.53
N ILE A 181 8.28 1.09 4.69
CA ILE A 181 8.31 1.79 5.98
C ILE A 181 7.19 2.83 6.06
N SER A 182 6.76 3.14 7.28
CA SER A 182 5.73 4.15 7.55
C SER A 182 6.31 5.31 8.39
N PRO A 183 6.21 6.57 7.94
CA PRO A 183 5.82 6.96 6.57
C PRO A 183 6.86 6.49 5.55
N ALA A 184 6.46 6.40 4.27
CA ALA A 184 7.41 6.19 3.17
C ALA A 184 8.53 7.25 3.23
N LYS A 185 9.69 6.99 2.61
CA LYS A 185 10.81 7.96 2.61
C LYS A 185 11.52 8.04 1.28
N VAL A 186 11.76 9.25 0.78
CA VAL A 186 12.69 9.46 -0.34
C VAL A 186 14.10 9.25 0.17
N VAL A 187 14.79 8.24 -0.37
CA VAL A 187 16.14 7.85 0.05
C VAL A 187 17.23 8.38 -0.88
N ARG A 188 16.87 8.83 -2.08
CA ARG A 188 17.80 9.39 -3.06
C ARG A 188 17.06 10.35 -4.00
N ARG A 189 17.70 11.46 -4.35
CA ARG A 189 17.30 12.39 -5.41
C ARG A 189 18.45 12.58 -6.39
N PHE A 190 18.14 12.88 -7.65
CA PHE A 190 19.12 13.14 -8.70
C PHE A 190 18.47 13.92 -9.84
N ARG A 191 19.28 14.64 -10.61
CA ARG A 191 18.81 15.37 -11.79
C ARG A 191 18.62 14.43 -12.98
N LEU A 192 17.58 14.69 -13.76
CA LEU A 192 17.32 14.04 -15.04
C LEU A 192 17.35 15.10 -16.15
N PRO A 193 17.63 14.71 -17.41
CA PRO A 193 17.43 15.62 -18.54
C PRO A 193 15.94 15.96 -18.69
N ASP A 194 15.65 17.06 -19.38
CA ASP A 194 14.27 17.37 -19.80
C ASP A 194 13.69 16.23 -20.63
N ARG A 195 12.39 16.00 -20.46
CA ARG A 195 11.62 14.94 -21.15
C ARG A 195 12.34 13.57 -21.08
N PRO A 196 12.67 13.06 -19.88
CA PRO A 196 13.44 11.85 -19.77
C PRO A 196 12.64 10.66 -20.30
N ALA A 197 13.27 9.83 -21.12
CA ALA A 197 12.68 8.55 -21.51
C ALA A 197 12.85 7.47 -20.43
N ARG A 198 13.80 7.66 -19.50
CA ARG A 198 14.23 6.62 -18.55
C ARG A 198 14.72 7.19 -17.22
N ILE A 199 14.54 6.40 -16.17
CA ILE A 199 15.17 6.56 -14.84
C ILE A 199 16.04 5.34 -14.58
N THR A 200 17.29 5.54 -14.18
CA THR A 200 18.21 4.43 -13.88
C THR A 200 18.61 4.43 -12.41
N TRP A 201 18.59 3.26 -11.78
CA TRP A 201 19.06 3.06 -10.41
C TRP A 201 19.92 1.80 -10.29
N ASP A 202 21.13 1.96 -9.76
CA ASP A 202 22.11 0.90 -9.55
C ASP A 202 21.90 0.08 -8.26
N GLY A 203 20.79 0.30 -7.57
CA GLY A 203 20.51 -0.35 -6.27
C GLY A 203 21.30 0.22 -5.11
N LYS A 204 21.95 1.39 -5.26
CA LYS A 204 22.72 2.05 -4.20
C LYS A 204 22.05 3.32 -3.66
N VAL A 205 22.26 3.56 -2.37
CA VAL A 205 21.91 4.79 -1.65
C VAL A 205 23.18 5.30 -0.96
N ASN A 206 23.58 6.54 -1.25
CA ASN A 206 24.80 7.16 -0.73
C ASN A 206 26.06 6.27 -0.92
N GLY A 207 26.22 5.70 -2.12
CA GLY A 207 27.36 4.83 -2.49
C GLY A 207 27.32 3.41 -1.92
N ARG A 208 26.39 3.10 -1.01
CA ARG A 208 26.24 1.77 -0.38
C ARG A 208 25.08 1.01 -1.00
N PRO A 209 25.12 -0.34 -1.08
CA PRO A 209 23.94 -1.13 -1.43
C PRO A 209 22.76 -0.73 -0.57
N ALA A 210 21.59 -0.55 -1.21
CA ALA A 210 20.36 -0.33 -0.49
C ALA A 210 20.07 -1.49 0.46
N VAL A 211 19.44 -1.20 1.59
CA VAL A 211 18.97 -2.24 2.52
C VAL A 211 17.83 -3.03 1.90
N ASP A 212 17.55 -4.22 2.45
CA ASP A 212 16.40 -5.00 1.98
C ASP A 212 15.10 -4.22 2.21
N GLY A 213 14.22 -4.19 1.20
CA GLY A 213 13.01 -3.38 1.22
C GLY A 213 12.32 -3.26 -0.13
N THR A 214 11.20 -2.53 -0.14
CA THR A 214 10.42 -2.22 -1.34
C THR A 214 10.66 -0.77 -1.72
N TYR A 215 11.00 -0.55 -2.98
CA TYR A 215 11.36 0.74 -3.52
C TYR A 215 10.56 1.06 -4.78
N LEU A 216 10.49 2.34 -5.09
CA LEU A 216 9.81 2.86 -6.27
C LEU A 216 10.69 3.91 -6.96
N LEU A 217 10.76 3.81 -8.29
CA LEU A 217 11.40 4.82 -9.15
C LEU A 217 10.38 5.92 -9.48
N GLY A 218 10.71 7.16 -9.18
CA GLY A 218 9.81 8.29 -9.41
C GLY A 218 10.51 9.51 -9.99
N LEU A 219 9.71 10.43 -10.53
CA LEU A 219 10.18 11.75 -10.94
C LEU A 219 9.17 12.84 -10.62
N THR A 220 9.67 14.07 -10.52
CA THR A 220 8.89 15.31 -10.52
C THR A 220 9.32 16.15 -11.71
N GLU A 221 8.37 16.78 -12.39
CA GLU A 221 8.64 17.63 -13.57
C GLU A 221 7.63 18.78 -13.65
N THR A 222 7.94 19.76 -14.50
CA THR A 222 7.07 20.89 -14.85
C THR A 222 6.68 20.80 -16.34
N ASP A 223 5.38 20.83 -16.65
CA ASP A 223 4.92 20.78 -18.04
C ASP A 223 5.12 22.12 -18.79
N SER A 224 4.76 22.16 -20.08
CA SER A 224 4.90 23.38 -20.88
C SER A 224 3.99 24.55 -20.47
N ALA A 225 2.92 24.30 -19.69
CA ALA A 225 2.05 25.33 -19.13
C ALA A 225 2.55 25.85 -17.78
N GLY A 226 3.57 25.19 -17.20
CA GLY A 226 4.14 25.55 -15.90
C GLY A 226 3.54 24.76 -14.73
N ASN A 227 2.75 23.71 -14.98
CA ASN A 227 2.18 22.89 -13.91
C ASN A 227 3.19 21.84 -13.46
N ARG A 228 3.45 21.77 -12.15
CA ARG A 228 4.33 20.78 -11.56
C ARG A 228 3.56 19.50 -11.22
N GLY A 229 4.15 18.34 -11.47
CA GLY A 229 3.56 17.04 -11.13
C GLY A 229 4.60 15.96 -10.91
N SER A 230 4.19 14.82 -10.35
CA SER A 230 5.09 13.73 -10.00
C SER A 230 4.48 12.34 -10.18
N THR A 231 5.34 11.33 -10.27
CA THR A 231 4.97 9.92 -10.16
C THR A 231 5.75 9.28 -9.00
N PRO A 232 5.09 8.78 -7.94
CA PRO A 232 3.65 8.88 -7.69
C PRO A 232 3.18 10.34 -7.52
N GLN A 233 1.89 10.58 -7.73
CA GLN A 233 1.29 11.92 -7.62
C GLN A 233 1.43 12.52 -6.21
N HIS A 234 1.42 11.67 -5.19
CA HIS A 234 1.74 12.04 -3.81
C HIS A 234 2.97 11.25 -3.35
N GLN A 235 4.03 11.96 -2.96
CA GLN A 235 5.23 11.33 -2.41
C GLN A 235 4.96 10.82 -0.98
N PHE A 236 4.10 11.51 -0.21
CA PHE A 236 3.74 11.15 1.18
C PHE A 236 2.29 11.56 1.52
N PRO A 237 1.46 10.65 2.09
CA PRO A 237 1.59 9.20 1.93
C PRO A 237 1.47 8.83 0.44
N VAL A 238 2.09 7.72 0.02
CA VAL A 238 1.83 7.19 -1.32
C VAL A 238 0.41 6.63 -1.32
N ALA A 239 -0.54 7.40 -1.83
CA ALA A 239 -1.95 7.06 -1.85
C ALA A 239 -2.26 6.15 -3.05
N GLY A 240 -2.59 4.89 -2.77
CA GLY A 240 -3.12 3.96 -3.76
C GLY A 240 -2.09 3.39 -4.75
N PRO A 241 -2.52 2.45 -5.61
CA PRO A 241 -1.66 1.82 -6.61
C PRO A 241 -1.11 2.88 -7.58
N THR A 242 0.17 2.76 -7.91
CA THR A 242 0.77 3.66 -8.90
C THR A 242 0.23 3.33 -10.30
N ARG A 243 0.08 4.35 -11.17
CA ARG A 243 -0.46 4.16 -12.53
C ARG A 243 0.42 3.27 -13.44
N GLY A 244 1.59 2.85 -12.97
CA GLY A 244 2.50 1.97 -13.70
C GLY A 244 3.21 0.98 -12.77
N ARG A 245 4.16 0.22 -13.30
CA ARG A 245 4.93 -0.77 -12.54
C ARG A 245 6.33 -0.24 -12.24
N ALA A 246 6.38 0.71 -11.31
CA ALA A 246 7.59 1.43 -10.93
C ALA A 246 8.40 0.74 -9.83
N GLY A 247 7.98 -0.46 -9.40
CA GLY A 247 8.50 -1.16 -8.24
C GLY A 247 9.83 -1.86 -8.48
N VAL A 248 10.71 -1.72 -7.49
CA VAL A 248 11.98 -2.44 -7.36
C VAL A 248 12.07 -2.99 -5.95
N THR A 249 12.26 -4.30 -5.81
CA THR A 249 12.56 -4.92 -4.53
C THR A 249 14.07 -5.06 -4.39
N VAL A 250 14.60 -4.65 -3.23
CA VAL A 250 15.96 -5.03 -2.83
C VAL A 250 15.83 -6.19 -1.85
N ARG A 251 16.38 -7.35 -2.20
CA ARG A 251 16.38 -8.55 -1.38
C ARG A 251 17.64 -9.37 -1.60
N HIS A 252 18.53 -9.37 -0.62
CA HIS A 252 19.78 -10.12 -0.69
C HIS A 252 19.62 -11.59 -0.27
N LEU A 253 18.68 -11.88 0.63
CA LEU A 253 18.31 -13.23 1.03
C LEU A 253 16.80 -13.29 1.21
N GLY A 254 16.14 -14.31 0.64
CA GLY A 254 14.72 -14.57 0.84
C GLY A 254 14.50 -15.99 1.31
N VAL A 255 13.63 -16.21 2.28
CA VAL A 255 13.21 -17.57 2.70
C VAL A 255 11.70 -17.60 2.84
N ALA A 256 11.06 -18.63 2.29
CA ALA A 256 9.64 -18.83 2.47
C ALA A 256 9.34 -19.45 3.84
N VAL A 257 8.29 -18.99 4.50
CA VAL A 257 7.82 -19.63 5.74
C VAL A 257 7.06 -20.90 5.37
N PRO A 258 7.38 -22.07 5.94
CA PRO A 258 6.53 -23.26 5.80
C PRO A 258 5.14 -23.01 6.37
N GLN A 259 4.11 -23.19 5.55
CA GLN A 259 2.72 -22.87 5.93
C GLN A 259 2.03 -24.00 6.70
N LEU A 260 2.57 -25.22 6.60
CA LEU A 260 2.03 -26.41 7.24
C LEU A 260 2.97 -26.88 8.36
N PRO A 261 2.43 -27.41 9.47
CA PRO A 261 3.25 -28.07 10.47
C PRO A 261 3.93 -29.31 9.88
N ALA A 262 5.07 -29.67 10.45
CA ALA A 262 5.89 -30.78 10.01
C ALA A 262 5.81 -31.95 10.98
N ARG A 263 5.82 -33.18 10.46
CA ARG A 263 5.95 -34.40 11.27
C ARG A 263 7.41 -34.65 11.62
N PRO A 264 7.72 -35.12 12.84
CA PRO A 264 9.00 -35.76 13.12
C PRO A 264 9.30 -36.86 12.09
N GLY A 265 10.50 -36.85 11.52
CA GLY A 265 10.91 -37.76 10.43
C GLY A 265 10.39 -37.40 9.03
N GLY A 266 9.42 -36.48 8.93
CA GLY A 266 8.89 -35.94 7.68
C GLY A 266 9.86 -34.98 6.98
N ILE A 267 9.61 -34.72 5.70
CA ILE A 267 10.40 -33.79 4.88
C ILE A 267 9.68 -32.45 4.81
N VAL A 268 10.36 -31.38 5.22
CA VAL A 268 9.96 -30.01 4.97
C VAL A 268 10.74 -29.48 3.77
N SER A 269 10.02 -28.92 2.80
CA SER A 269 10.61 -28.20 1.68
C SER A 269 10.24 -26.73 1.78
N THR A 270 11.24 -25.85 1.71
CA THR A 270 11.01 -24.40 1.64
C THR A 270 11.89 -23.75 0.58
N ARG A 271 11.40 -22.66 -0.02
CA ARG A 271 12.15 -21.90 -1.02
C ARG A 271 13.13 -20.96 -0.34
N VAL A 272 14.28 -20.79 -0.99
CA VAL A 272 15.32 -19.84 -0.63
C VAL A 272 15.75 -19.07 -1.88
N ASP A 273 16.09 -17.81 -1.73
CA ASP A 273 16.70 -17.01 -2.80
C ASP A 273 17.87 -16.22 -2.20
N ALA A 274 19.10 -16.70 -2.41
CA ALA A 274 20.32 -16.05 -1.94
C ALA A 274 21.00 -15.20 -3.03
N ARG A 275 20.27 -14.89 -4.12
CA ARG A 275 20.78 -14.09 -5.25
C ARG A 275 22.06 -14.66 -5.86
N GLY A 276 22.08 -15.98 -6.06
CA GLY A 276 23.20 -16.73 -6.64
C GLY A 276 24.33 -17.06 -5.66
N ARG A 277 24.27 -16.58 -4.41
CA ARG A 277 25.28 -16.88 -3.38
C ARG A 277 25.07 -18.24 -2.74
N ASP A 278 26.15 -18.81 -2.24
CA ASP A 278 26.10 -19.97 -1.35
C ASP A 278 25.44 -19.56 -0.02
N TRP A 279 24.71 -20.51 0.57
CA TRP A 279 24.03 -20.31 1.83
C TRP A 279 24.22 -21.49 2.76
N THR A 280 24.11 -21.19 4.05
CA THR A 280 24.12 -22.17 5.14
C THR A 280 22.79 -22.13 5.85
N TRP A 281 22.44 -23.21 6.53
CA TRP A 281 21.24 -23.26 7.35
C TRP A 281 21.47 -24.05 8.63
N SER A 282 20.71 -23.71 9.67
CA SER A 282 20.62 -24.45 10.91
C SER A 282 19.17 -24.55 11.37
N LEU A 283 18.86 -25.65 12.04
CA LEU A 283 17.56 -25.96 12.62
C LEU A 283 17.75 -26.15 14.12
N ALA A 284 17.05 -25.34 14.93
CA ALA A 284 17.11 -25.39 16.39
C ALA A 284 15.71 -25.24 17.00
N PRO A 285 15.48 -25.64 18.26
CA PRO A 285 14.23 -25.33 18.95
C PRO A 285 14.06 -23.81 19.11
N ALA A 286 12.86 -23.30 18.90
CA ALA A 286 12.57 -21.86 18.99
C ALA A 286 12.71 -21.30 20.42
N LEU A 287 12.59 -22.16 21.44
CA LEU A 287 12.75 -21.79 22.85
C LEU A 287 14.23 -21.75 23.32
N GLY A 288 15.18 -21.99 22.42
CA GLY A 288 16.59 -22.16 22.76
C GLY A 288 16.99 -23.63 22.93
N GLY A 289 18.30 -23.89 22.90
CA GLY A 289 18.88 -25.23 22.97
C GLY A 289 19.88 -25.50 21.85
N LYS A 290 20.40 -26.74 21.81
CA LYS A 290 21.40 -27.15 20.83
C LYS A 290 20.82 -27.20 19.42
N VAL A 291 21.63 -26.80 18.43
CA VAL A 291 21.31 -26.98 17.01
C VAL A 291 21.07 -28.47 16.74
N LEU A 292 19.89 -28.79 16.19
CA LEU A 292 19.48 -30.16 15.90
C LEU A 292 20.04 -30.65 14.58
N LYS A 293 20.15 -29.75 13.60
CA LYS A 293 20.67 -30.05 12.26
C LYS A 293 21.22 -28.79 11.61
N LYS A 294 22.21 -28.94 10.74
CA LYS A 294 22.76 -27.86 9.92
C LYS A 294 23.14 -28.37 8.55
N GLY A 295 23.30 -27.47 7.59
CA GLY A 295 23.75 -27.81 6.25
C GLY A 295 24.15 -26.58 5.44
N LYS A 296 24.50 -26.84 4.18
CA LYS A 296 24.85 -25.83 3.17
C LYS A 296 24.03 -26.09 1.91
N GLY A 297 23.93 -25.11 1.03
CA GLY A 297 23.32 -25.29 -0.27
C GLY A 297 23.61 -24.14 -1.23
N ARG A 298 23.38 -24.43 -2.51
CA ARG A 298 23.48 -23.53 -3.65
C ARG A 298 22.30 -23.88 -4.56
N GLY A 299 21.31 -22.99 -4.66
CA GLY A 299 20.02 -23.30 -5.28
C GLY A 299 18.88 -22.57 -4.60
N ASN A 300 17.65 -22.89 -4.99
CA ASN A 300 16.44 -22.16 -4.63
C ASN A 300 15.49 -22.90 -3.67
N VAL A 301 15.88 -24.08 -3.18
CA VAL A 301 15.06 -24.91 -2.28
C VAL A 301 15.94 -25.54 -1.19
N ILE A 302 15.41 -25.54 0.04
CA ILE A 302 15.90 -26.32 1.17
C ILE A 302 14.95 -27.51 1.33
N ARG A 303 15.47 -28.74 1.22
CA ARG A 303 14.76 -29.96 1.62
C ARG A 303 15.42 -30.52 2.87
N LEU A 304 14.68 -30.56 3.97
CA LEU A 304 15.21 -31.04 5.23
C LEU A 304 14.28 -32.08 5.85
N ARG A 305 14.86 -33.19 6.31
CA ARG A 305 14.18 -34.16 7.17
C ARG A 305 14.17 -33.67 8.61
N VAL A 306 12.98 -33.54 9.19
CA VAL A 306 12.78 -33.09 10.58
C VAL A 306 13.26 -34.17 11.55
N PRO A 307 14.08 -33.83 12.56
CA PRO A 307 14.55 -34.80 13.56
C PRO A 307 13.39 -35.51 14.28
N LEU A 308 13.53 -36.82 14.56
CA LEU A 308 12.50 -37.62 15.23
C LEU A 308 12.13 -37.11 16.63
N LYS A 309 13.07 -36.44 17.31
CA LYS A 309 12.87 -35.84 18.64
C LYS A 309 12.34 -34.39 18.61
N ALA A 310 12.13 -33.80 17.44
CA ALA A 310 11.65 -32.43 17.33
C ALA A 310 10.22 -32.30 17.89
N ARG A 311 9.94 -31.23 18.63
CA ARG A 311 8.63 -30.95 19.24
C ARG A 311 8.37 -29.44 19.23
N GLY A 312 7.11 -29.05 19.32
CA GLY A 312 6.71 -27.65 19.46
C GLY A 312 7.06 -26.81 18.23
N LEU A 313 7.90 -25.79 18.41
CA LEU A 313 8.31 -24.87 17.35
C LEU A 313 9.82 -24.95 17.12
N LEU A 314 10.23 -25.08 15.86
CA LEU A 314 11.62 -24.98 15.44
C LEU A 314 11.86 -23.65 14.72
N THR A 315 13.09 -23.17 14.79
CA THR A 315 13.59 -22.07 13.97
C THR A 315 14.53 -22.62 12.91
N LEU A 316 14.19 -22.41 11.64
CA LEU A 316 15.10 -22.58 10.51
C LEU A 316 15.78 -21.24 10.24
N ALA A 317 17.06 -21.15 10.60
CA ALA A 317 17.89 -20.00 10.29
C ALA A 317 18.67 -20.27 9.00
N VAL A 318 18.54 -19.40 8.01
CA VAL A 318 19.29 -19.45 6.75
C VAL A 318 20.20 -18.23 6.68
N ALA A 319 21.45 -18.41 6.29
CA ALA A 319 22.43 -17.35 6.23
C ALA A 319 23.23 -17.38 4.92
N ALA A 320 23.32 -16.21 4.28
CA ALA A 320 24.22 -15.90 3.19
C ALA A 320 24.92 -14.59 3.57
N LYS A 321 26.08 -14.69 4.24
CA LYS A 321 26.70 -13.56 4.97
C LYS A 321 26.74 -12.28 4.13
N PRO A 322 26.45 -11.10 4.74
CA PRO A 322 26.04 -10.88 6.14
C PRO A 322 24.55 -11.13 6.43
N TYR A 323 23.76 -11.57 5.45
CA TYR A 323 22.30 -11.64 5.57
C TYR A 323 21.85 -12.94 6.23
N ARG A 324 20.83 -12.84 7.08
CA ARG A 324 20.25 -13.96 7.81
C ARG A 324 18.73 -13.81 7.88
N VAL A 325 18.02 -14.90 7.60
CA VAL A 325 16.55 -14.97 7.71
C VAL A 325 16.21 -16.16 8.61
N GLU A 326 15.29 -15.93 9.54
CA GLU A 326 14.76 -16.98 10.41
C GLU A 326 13.28 -17.19 10.10
N VAL A 327 12.89 -18.45 9.89
CA VAL A 327 11.48 -18.82 9.70
C VAL A 327 11.07 -19.92 10.67
N PRO A 328 9.86 -19.84 11.25
CA PRO A 328 9.35 -20.85 12.14
C PRO A 328 8.91 -22.11 11.37
N ILE A 329 9.06 -23.27 12.01
CA ILE A 329 8.50 -24.55 11.56
C ILE A 329 7.76 -25.16 12.75
N GLY A 330 6.43 -25.15 12.70
CA GLY A 330 5.60 -25.87 13.66
C GLY A 330 5.81 -27.37 13.53
N VAL A 331 5.84 -28.10 14.63
CA VAL A 331 6.00 -29.55 14.64
C VAL A 331 4.73 -30.19 15.18
N GLU A 332 4.07 -30.97 14.32
CA GLU A 332 2.93 -31.77 14.75
C GLU A 332 3.39 -33.07 15.42
N THR A 333 2.84 -33.35 16.60
CA THR A 333 3.18 -34.51 17.43
C THR A 333 1.99 -35.42 17.70
N GLY A 334 0.79 -35.03 17.26
CA GLY A 334 -0.45 -35.79 17.39
C GLY A 334 -1.13 -35.64 18.76
N ARG A 335 -2.43 -35.97 18.81
CA ARG A 335 -3.40 -35.92 19.93
C ARG A 335 -2.82 -35.53 21.30
N ARG A 336 -2.61 -34.21 21.49
CA ARG A 336 -2.32 -33.62 22.80
C ARG A 336 -3.56 -32.92 23.38
N PRO A 337 -3.66 -32.70 24.70
CA PRO A 337 -4.77 -31.98 25.29
C PRO A 337 -4.99 -30.59 24.69
N LEU A 338 -3.90 -29.89 24.37
CA LEU A 338 -3.93 -28.56 23.75
C LEU A 338 -3.52 -28.60 22.28
N LEU A 339 -4.13 -27.73 21.48
CA LEU A 339 -3.71 -27.39 20.12
C LEU A 339 -3.33 -25.91 20.06
N VAL A 340 -2.07 -25.63 19.77
CA VAL A 340 -1.56 -24.27 19.58
C VAL A 340 -1.64 -23.90 18.09
N VAL A 341 -2.38 -22.84 17.78
CA VAL A 341 -2.58 -22.34 16.41
C VAL A 341 -1.66 -21.15 16.19
N LEU A 342 -0.74 -21.26 15.23
CA LEU A 342 0.17 -20.18 14.86
C LEU A 342 -0.51 -19.21 13.86
N PRO A 343 -0.30 -17.88 14.00
CA PRO A 343 -0.94 -16.86 13.17
C PRO A 343 -0.21 -16.69 11.82
N ALA A 344 -0.14 -17.77 11.02
CA ALA A 344 0.61 -17.78 9.77
C ALA A 344 -0.02 -16.87 8.70
N ILE A 345 -1.34 -16.68 8.68
CA ILE A 345 -1.99 -15.67 7.82
C ILE A 345 -1.44 -14.29 8.17
N ARG A 346 -1.34 -13.91 9.44
CA ARG A 346 -0.83 -12.60 9.85
C ARG A 346 0.63 -12.39 9.44
N TRP A 347 1.47 -13.41 9.58
CA TRP A 347 2.86 -13.34 9.11
C TRP A 347 2.94 -13.08 7.61
N GLN A 348 2.07 -13.73 6.82
CA GLN A 348 1.96 -13.44 5.40
C GLN A 348 1.26 -12.10 5.14
N ALA A 349 0.33 -11.63 5.96
CA ALA A 349 -0.43 -10.41 5.69
C ALA A 349 0.40 -9.13 5.87
N LEU A 350 1.36 -9.16 6.80
CA LEU A 350 2.08 -7.96 7.25
C LEU A 350 3.55 -7.90 6.82
N ALA A 351 4.10 -8.96 6.23
CA ALA A 351 5.47 -8.86 5.75
C ALA A 351 5.57 -7.83 4.59
N PRO A 352 6.60 -6.99 4.57
CA PRO A 352 6.68 -5.89 3.61
C PRO A 352 7.26 -6.35 2.27
N VAL A 353 6.49 -7.15 1.53
CA VAL A 353 6.90 -7.70 0.23
C VAL A 353 5.97 -7.16 -0.84
N ASP A 354 6.54 -6.58 -1.90
CA ASP A 354 5.85 -6.29 -3.16
C ASP A 354 5.99 -7.52 -4.08
N ALA A 355 4.91 -8.25 -4.33
CA ALA A 355 4.87 -9.35 -5.28
C ALA A 355 4.34 -8.93 -6.66
N THR A 356 3.84 -7.69 -6.80
CA THR A 356 3.17 -7.20 -8.01
C THR A 356 4.07 -6.31 -8.87
N GLY A 357 5.16 -5.78 -8.31
CA GLY A 357 6.08 -4.86 -8.98
C GLY A 357 5.55 -3.44 -9.13
N ASP A 358 4.54 -3.05 -8.36
CA ASP A 358 4.01 -1.68 -8.36
C ASP A 358 4.69 -0.75 -7.36
N GLY A 359 5.66 -1.28 -6.60
CA GLY A 359 6.48 -0.53 -5.67
C GLY A 359 5.80 -0.26 -4.34
N LEU A 360 4.71 -0.97 -4.03
CA LEU A 360 4.04 -0.93 -2.73
C LEU A 360 4.01 -2.33 -2.10
N PRO A 361 4.22 -2.45 -0.78
CA PRO A 361 4.06 -3.73 -0.09
C PRO A 361 2.62 -4.26 -0.21
N ASP A 362 2.49 -5.57 -0.36
CA ASP A 362 1.20 -6.27 -0.39
C ASP A 362 0.66 -6.47 1.02
N TRP A 363 0.30 -5.39 1.72
CA TRP A 363 -0.33 -5.47 3.02
C TRP A 363 -1.85 -5.70 2.90
N LEU A 364 -2.38 -6.73 3.56
CA LEU A 364 -3.84 -6.96 3.58
C LEU A 364 -4.60 -5.80 4.22
N GLU A 365 -3.99 -5.05 5.15
CA GLU A 365 -4.60 -3.87 5.77
C GLU A 365 -4.94 -2.78 4.76
N LEU A 366 -4.23 -2.74 3.62
CA LEU A 366 -4.50 -1.82 2.51
C LEU A 366 -5.49 -2.39 1.48
N GLY A 367 -6.21 -3.47 1.81
CA GLY A 367 -7.18 -4.12 0.92
C GLY A 367 -6.54 -4.94 -0.20
N ARG A 368 -5.24 -5.21 -0.13
CA ARG A 368 -4.51 -5.97 -1.16
C ARG A 368 -4.72 -7.48 -1.04
N SER A 369 -4.17 -8.22 -2.01
CA SER A 369 -4.05 -9.68 -1.96
C SER A 369 -2.60 -10.08 -1.70
N VAL A 370 -2.40 -11.22 -1.04
CA VAL A 370 -1.10 -11.73 -0.61
C VAL A 370 -0.91 -13.16 -1.09
N ALA A 371 0.21 -13.42 -1.78
CA ALA A 371 0.63 -14.77 -2.09
C ALA A 371 1.21 -15.48 -0.85
N LEU A 372 0.74 -16.70 -0.59
CA LEU A 372 1.28 -17.60 0.42
C LEU A 372 2.66 -18.11 0.02
N GLY A 373 3.50 -18.38 1.03
CA GLY A 373 4.83 -18.92 0.81
C GLY A 373 5.77 -17.98 0.05
N ARG A 374 5.50 -16.67 0.06
CA ARG A 374 6.41 -15.65 -0.50
C ARG A 374 7.76 -15.65 0.22
N LEU A 375 8.80 -15.27 -0.52
CA LEU A 375 10.17 -15.22 -0.01
C LEU A 375 10.36 -13.96 0.83
N LEU A 376 10.48 -14.14 2.15
CA LEU A 376 10.60 -13.04 3.09
C LEU A 376 12.06 -12.60 3.21
N PRO A 377 12.34 -11.27 3.16
CA PRO A 377 13.68 -10.74 3.42
C PRO A 377 14.04 -10.88 4.90
N PRO A 378 15.29 -10.55 5.30
CA PRO A 378 15.62 -10.25 6.69
C PRO A 378 14.68 -9.16 7.23
N LEU A 379 13.91 -9.50 8.26
CA LEU A 379 12.97 -8.58 8.91
C LEU A 379 13.56 -8.08 10.22
N SER A 380 13.60 -6.76 10.40
CA SER A 380 13.92 -6.17 11.70
C SER A 380 12.88 -6.61 12.73
N GLY A 381 13.31 -7.25 13.82
CA GLY A 381 12.41 -7.80 14.85
C GLY A 381 11.78 -9.18 14.52
N GLY A 382 11.96 -9.69 13.30
CA GLY A 382 11.41 -10.99 12.87
C GLY A 382 9.95 -10.91 12.40
N LEU A 383 9.26 -12.06 12.35
CA LEU A 383 7.85 -12.11 11.99
C LEU A 383 6.97 -11.47 13.07
N ASN A 384 5.97 -10.68 12.65
CA ASN A 384 5.04 -10.00 13.54
C ASN A 384 4.42 -10.96 14.57
N GLY A 385 4.64 -10.70 15.87
CA GLY A 385 4.12 -11.50 16.97
C GLY A 385 4.91 -12.77 17.30
N LEU A 386 5.87 -13.21 16.46
CA LEU A 386 6.61 -14.45 16.73
C LEU A 386 7.42 -14.35 18.03
N ASN A 387 8.25 -13.32 18.15
CA ASN A 387 9.12 -13.14 19.33
C ASN A 387 8.42 -12.49 20.52
N SER A 388 7.34 -11.74 20.28
CA SER A 388 6.61 -10.98 21.32
C SER A 388 5.37 -11.70 21.86
N GLN A 389 4.83 -12.71 21.18
CA GLN A 389 3.61 -13.42 21.61
C GLN A 389 3.81 -14.94 21.57
N VAL A 390 4.15 -15.50 20.41
CA VAL A 390 4.23 -16.96 20.21
C VAL A 390 5.34 -17.59 21.06
N THR A 391 6.58 -17.12 20.93
CA THR A 391 7.72 -17.69 21.68
C THR A 391 7.53 -17.54 23.20
N PRO A 392 7.10 -16.38 23.74
CA PRO A 392 6.76 -16.27 25.16
C PRO A 392 5.63 -17.19 25.61
N LEU A 393 4.58 -17.39 24.81
CA LEU A 393 3.51 -18.35 25.13
C LEU A 393 4.07 -19.76 25.27
N LEU A 394 4.92 -20.18 24.33
CA LEU A 394 5.53 -21.51 24.37
C LEU A 394 6.43 -21.70 25.60
N ARG A 395 7.08 -20.63 26.09
CA ARG A 395 7.82 -20.66 27.38
C ARG A 395 6.87 -20.80 28.57
N ALA A 396 5.77 -20.06 28.60
CA ALA A 396 4.76 -20.18 29.65
C ALA A 396 4.13 -21.58 29.67
N LEU A 397 3.80 -22.14 28.49
CA LEU A 397 3.35 -23.53 28.35
C LEU A 397 4.37 -24.52 28.92
N ALA A 398 5.66 -24.33 28.66
CA ALA A 398 6.71 -25.19 29.21
C ALA A 398 6.73 -25.17 30.75
N ALA A 399 6.47 -24.03 31.38
CA ALA A 399 6.37 -23.92 32.85
C ALA A 399 5.18 -24.69 33.44
N THR A 400 4.09 -24.87 32.68
CA THR A 400 2.91 -25.65 33.13
C THR A 400 3.08 -27.16 32.99
N GLY A 401 4.07 -27.63 32.21
CA GLY A 401 4.20 -29.04 31.84
C GLY A 401 3.07 -29.59 30.96
N LEU A 402 2.16 -28.74 30.46
CA LEU A 402 1.06 -29.18 29.60
C LEU A 402 1.59 -29.59 28.21
N ALA A 403 1.22 -30.80 27.79
CA ALA A 403 1.50 -31.25 26.44
C ALA A 403 0.59 -30.55 25.42
N TYR A 404 1.18 -30.12 24.31
CA TYR A 404 0.48 -29.43 23.24
C TYR A 404 0.94 -29.91 21.86
N ASP A 405 0.05 -29.79 20.89
CA ASP A 405 0.33 -29.97 19.48
C ASP A 405 0.36 -28.62 18.76
N VAL A 406 0.98 -28.53 17.58
CA VAL A 406 1.13 -27.27 16.84
C VAL A 406 0.52 -27.37 15.44
N THR A 407 -0.29 -26.37 15.10
CA THR A 407 -0.83 -26.16 13.74
C THR A 407 -0.72 -24.69 13.34
N THR A 408 -1.18 -24.35 12.15
CA THR A 408 -1.31 -22.95 11.68
C THR A 408 -2.76 -22.67 11.28
N ASP A 409 -3.17 -21.41 11.33
CA ASP A 409 -4.45 -20.94 10.77
C ASP A 409 -4.63 -21.32 9.28
N ILE A 410 -3.56 -21.30 8.49
CA ILE A 410 -3.54 -21.76 7.09
C ILE A 410 -3.74 -23.28 7.00
N ALA A 411 -3.07 -24.06 7.84
CA ALA A 411 -3.19 -25.51 7.87
C ALA A 411 -4.60 -25.95 8.26
N LEU A 412 -5.19 -25.29 9.27
CA LEU A 412 -6.59 -25.48 9.66
C LEU A 412 -7.56 -25.17 8.53
N THR A 413 -7.35 -24.06 7.82
CA THR A 413 -8.16 -23.68 6.65
C THR A 413 -8.06 -24.71 5.53
N LYS A 414 -6.84 -25.18 5.24
CA LYS A 414 -6.59 -26.19 4.18
C LYS A 414 -6.94 -27.62 4.60
N GLY A 415 -7.39 -27.85 5.84
CA GLY A 415 -7.69 -29.18 6.37
C GLY A 415 -6.47 -30.11 6.45
N ARG A 416 -5.26 -29.55 6.62
CA ARG A 416 -3.98 -30.29 6.68
C ARG A 416 -3.36 -30.19 8.07
N GLY A 417 -2.66 -31.23 8.50
CA GLY A 417 -2.05 -31.28 9.84
C GLY A 417 -3.07 -31.59 10.95
N PRO A 418 -2.77 -31.24 12.22
CA PRO A 418 -3.67 -31.48 13.34
C PRO A 418 -4.96 -30.67 13.20
N ARG A 419 -6.09 -31.32 13.48
CA ARG A 419 -7.43 -30.71 13.40
C ARG A 419 -7.86 -30.20 14.78
N LEU A 420 -8.96 -29.44 14.84
CA LEU A 420 -9.52 -28.99 16.11
C LEU A 420 -10.09 -30.16 16.93
N GLU A 421 -10.59 -31.18 16.22
CA GLU A 421 -11.14 -32.40 16.80
C GLU A 421 -10.03 -33.27 17.41
N GLY A 422 -10.30 -33.85 18.58
CA GLY A 422 -9.34 -34.69 19.31
C GLY A 422 -8.48 -33.93 20.33
N HIS A 423 -8.61 -32.60 20.41
CA HIS A 423 -7.97 -31.76 21.43
C HIS A 423 -9.03 -31.25 22.43
N ARG A 424 -8.68 -31.13 23.71
CA ARG A 424 -9.57 -30.60 24.77
C ARG A 424 -9.72 -29.09 24.68
N GLY A 425 -8.64 -28.40 24.32
CA GLY A 425 -8.64 -26.96 24.12
C GLY A 425 -7.73 -26.49 23.00
N VAL A 426 -8.02 -25.27 22.54
CA VAL A 426 -7.31 -24.58 21.47
C VAL A 426 -6.72 -23.30 22.04
N VAL A 427 -5.47 -23.01 21.71
CA VAL A 427 -4.79 -21.77 22.06
C VAL A 427 -4.44 -21.03 20.78
N LEU A 428 -4.99 -19.85 20.61
CA LEU A 428 -4.59 -18.92 19.55
C LEU A 428 -3.31 -18.22 20.02
N ALA A 429 -2.20 -18.48 19.31
CA ALA A 429 -0.86 -18.24 19.83
C ALA A 429 -0.43 -16.77 19.74
N GLY A 430 -1.16 -15.96 18.99
CA GLY A 430 -0.84 -14.55 18.84
C GLY A 430 -2.06 -13.72 18.50
N GLU A 431 -1.89 -12.86 17.49
CA GLU A 431 -2.93 -11.97 17.00
C GLU A 431 -3.50 -12.53 15.69
N GLU A 432 -4.53 -13.38 15.78
CA GLU A 432 -5.22 -13.95 14.63
C GLU A 432 -6.20 -12.93 14.04
N THR A 433 -5.63 -11.81 13.55
CA THR A 433 -6.36 -10.66 13.00
C THR A 433 -7.32 -11.07 11.90
N TRP A 434 -6.88 -11.97 11.02
CA TRP A 434 -7.67 -12.53 9.94
C TRP A 434 -7.65 -14.05 10.02
N LEU A 435 -8.83 -14.64 9.94
CA LEU A 435 -9.02 -16.06 9.69
C LEU A 435 -9.98 -16.24 8.52
N THR A 436 -10.04 -17.44 7.95
CA THR A 436 -11.11 -17.71 6.97
C THR A 436 -12.44 -17.92 7.66
N GLU A 437 -13.54 -17.56 6.99
CA GLU A 437 -14.89 -17.78 7.53
C GLU A 437 -15.14 -19.27 7.90
N PRO A 438 -14.74 -20.27 7.08
CA PRO A 438 -14.83 -21.67 7.49
C PRO A 438 -14.03 -22.02 8.75
N CYS A 439 -12.85 -21.41 8.93
CA CYS A 439 -12.03 -21.62 10.13
C CYS A 439 -12.71 -21.02 11.36
N LEU A 440 -13.24 -19.79 11.28
CA LEU A 440 -13.99 -19.15 12.37
C LEU A 440 -15.23 -19.95 12.75
N LYS A 441 -16.01 -20.40 11.76
CA LYS A 441 -17.20 -21.23 11.97
C LYS A 441 -16.86 -22.51 12.73
N ARG A 442 -15.82 -23.23 12.30
CA ARG A 442 -15.35 -24.46 12.98
C ARG A 442 -14.86 -24.21 14.39
N LEU A 443 -14.13 -23.12 14.64
CA LEU A 443 -13.71 -22.74 15.99
C LEU A 443 -14.93 -22.50 16.89
N ARG A 444 -15.90 -21.74 16.40
CA ARG A 444 -17.15 -21.44 17.14
C ARG A 444 -17.95 -22.71 17.42
N GLU A 445 -18.17 -23.57 16.43
CA GLU A 445 -18.87 -24.85 16.57
C GLU A 445 -18.17 -25.76 17.58
N ARG A 446 -16.83 -25.85 17.53
CA ARG A 446 -16.04 -26.64 18.47
C ARG A 446 -16.24 -26.17 19.90
N VAL A 447 -16.26 -24.85 20.14
CA VAL A 447 -16.53 -24.27 21.46
C VAL A 447 -17.97 -24.56 21.89
N ILE A 448 -18.97 -24.31 21.04
CA ILE A 448 -20.39 -24.60 21.34
C ILE A 448 -20.57 -26.07 21.76
N ALA A 449 -19.86 -27.00 21.11
CA ALA A 449 -19.87 -28.42 21.41
C ALA A 449 -19.11 -28.84 22.68
N GLY A 450 -18.56 -27.90 23.47
CA GLY A 450 -17.85 -28.19 24.72
C GLY A 450 -16.33 -28.00 24.66
N GLY A 451 -15.81 -27.47 23.55
CA GLY A 451 -14.40 -27.12 23.42
C GLY A 451 -14.02 -25.90 24.27
N ARG A 452 -12.74 -25.81 24.62
CA ARG A 452 -12.20 -24.64 25.32
C ARG A 452 -11.26 -23.86 24.41
N LEU A 453 -11.29 -22.54 24.47
CA LEU A 453 -10.45 -21.68 23.65
C LEU A 453 -9.80 -20.58 24.49
N LEU A 454 -8.49 -20.43 24.35
CA LEU A 454 -7.73 -19.29 24.85
C LEU A 454 -7.34 -18.40 23.66
N ASP A 455 -7.82 -17.16 23.70
CA ASP A 455 -7.52 -16.10 22.73
C ASP A 455 -6.55 -15.09 23.36
N LEU A 456 -5.31 -15.05 22.87
CA LEU A 456 -4.30 -14.07 23.30
C LEU A 456 -4.29 -12.81 22.42
N GLY A 457 -5.12 -12.76 21.38
CA GLY A 457 -5.25 -11.61 20.51
C GLY A 457 -6.01 -10.47 21.19
N ILE A 458 -5.57 -9.25 20.91
CA ILE A 458 -6.25 -8.03 21.35
C ILE A 458 -7.36 -7.64 20.38
N ASP A 459 -7.29 -8.00 19.11
CA ASP A 459 -8.28 -7.70 18.08
C ASP A 459 -8.55 -8.88 17.12
N ALA A 460 -8.32 -10.09 17.61
CA ALA A 460 -8.48 -11.34 16.88
C ALA A 460 -9.95 -11.71 16.66
N LEU A 461 -10.19 -12.59 15.68
CA LEU A 461 -11.50 -13.19 15.39
C LEU A 461 -12.61 -12.21 14.95
N ARG A 462 -12.23 -10.99 14.53
CA ARG A 462 -13.15 -9.94 14.05
C ARG A 462 -13.09 -9.68 12.56
N ARG A 463 -12.12 -10.27 11.85
CA ARG A 463 -11.97 -10.10 10.40
C ARG A 463 -11.82 -11.44 9.70
N THR A 464 -12.31 -11.46 8.47
CA THR A 464 -12.20 -12.61 7.57
C THR A 464 -11.30 -12.32 6.40
N VAL A 465 -10.77 -13.39 5.81
CA VAL A 465 -10.10 -13.39 4.49
C VAL A 465 -10.55 -14.61 3.71
N VAL A 466 -10.38 -14.56 2.39
CA VAL A 466 -10.56 -15.70 1.49
C VAL A 466 -9.20 -16.25 1.09
N ILE A 467 -9.02 -17.57 1.20
CA ILE A 467 -7.86 -18.28 0.65
C ILE A 467 -8.30 -19.07 -0.57
N LYS A 468 -7.83 -18.67 -1.75
CA LYS A 468 -8.03 -19.39 -3.02
C LYS A 468 -6.68 -19.83 -3.58
N GLY A 469 -6.45 -21.13 -3.64
CA GLY A 469 -5.13 -21.69 -3.97
C GLY A 469 -4.07 -21.25 -2.96
N ASP A 470 -3.11 -20.46 -3.43
CA ASP A 470 -2.04 -19.87 -2.61
C ASP A 470 -2.15 -18.35 -2.52
N VAL A 471 -3.35 -17.78 -2.67
CA VAL A 471 -3.60 -16.34 -2.50
C VAL A 471 -4.58 -16.10 -1.36
N VAL A 472 -4.21 -15.21 -0.44
CA VAL A 472 -5.06 -14.62 0.60
C VAL A 472 -5.58 -13.29 0.07
N SER A 473 -6.88 -13.05 0.13
CA SER A 473 -7.52 -11.86 -0.45
C SER A 473 -8.81 -11.52 0.28
N ALA A 474 -9.49 -10.46 -0.17
CA ALA A 474 -10.77 -10.01 0.36
C ALA A 474 -10.77 -9.84 1.90
N PRO A 475 -9.85 -9.05 2.48
CA PRO A 475 -9.86 -8.78 3.90
C PRO A 475 -11.14 -8.02 4.27
N SER A 476 -11.93 -8.55 5.19
CA SER A 476 -13.14 -7.86 5.67
C SER A 476 -12.78 -6.72 6.61
N ARG A 477 -13.72 -5.79 6.79
CA ARG A 477 -13.69 -4.87 7.93
C ARG A 477 -13.87 -5.64 9.23
N ALA A 478 -13.45 -5.03 10.34
CA ALA A 478 -13.69 -5.58 11.67
C ALA A 478 -15.19 -5.58 11.98
N THR A 479 -15.70 -6.71 12.45
CA THR A 479 -17.05 -6.79 13.02
C THR A 479 -17.08 -6.15 14.41
N GLU A 480 -18.25 -5.70 14.88
CA GLU A 480 -18.40 -5.15 16.23
C GLU A 480 -18.02 -6.19 17.30
N ALA A 481 -18.64 -7.36 17.24
CA ALA A 481 -18.31 -8.51 18.08
C ALA A 481 -17.41 -9.50 17.36
N ASN A 482 -16.52 -10.15 18.10
CA ASN A 482 -15.73 -11.26 17.60
C ASN A 482 -16.59 -12.52 17.36
N ALA A 483 -16.04 -13.49 16.62
CA ALA A 483 -16.74 -14.73 16.28
C ALA A 483 -17.17 -15.59 17.48
N LEU A 484 -16.74 -15.26 18.70
CA LEU A 484 -17.05 -15.97 19.94
C LEU A 484 -18.00 -15.18 20.86
N GLY A 485 -18.55 -14.07 20.39
CA GLY A 485 -19.60 -13.29 21.07
C GLY A 485 -19.10 -12.15 21.95
N ALA A 486 -17.81 -11.80 21.93
CA ALA A 486 -17.28 -10.67 22.69
C ALA A 486 -17.26 -9.38 21.85
N VAL A 487 -17.93 -8.34 22.32
CA VAL A 487 -17.75 -6.96 21.84
C VAL A 487 -16.49 -6.41 22.49
N ILE A 488 -15.54 -6.00 21.65
CA ILE A 488 -14.22 -5.58 22.10
C ILE A 488 -14.24 -4.07 22.36
N SER A 489 -13.76 -3.66 23.54
CA SER A 489 -13.71 -2.24 23.90
C SER A 489 -12.71 -1.46 23.04
N GLU A 490 -12.77 -0.13 23.10
CA GLU A 490 -11.66 0.69 22.66
C GLU A 490 -10.40 0.38 23.49
N PRO A 491 -9.18 0.55 22.91
CA PRO A 491 -7.94 0.37 23.65
C PRO A 491 -7.84 1.38 24.80
N SER A 492 -7.67 0.88 26.03
CA SER A 492 -7.17 1.68 27.15
C SER A 492 -5.64 1.65 27.11
N VAL A 493 -5.00 2.82 27.18
CA VAL A 493 -3.53 2.95 27.30
C VAL A 493 -3.08 3.17 28.74
N SER A 494 -4.01 3.22 29.70
CA SER A 494 -3.69 3.44 31.11
C SER A 494 -3.04 2.22 31.74
N ALA A 495 -1.96 2.44 32.50
CA ALA A 495 -1.29 1.41 33.27
C ALA A 495 -2.06 1.15 34.57
N ASP A 496 -3.03 0.23 34.52
CA ASP A 496 -3.96 -0.01 35.61
C ASP A 496 -3.77 -1.40 36.26
N TYR A 497 -4.20 -1.50 37.52
CA TYR A 497 -4.54 -2.79 38.11
C TYR A 497 -5.96 -3.18 37.69
N LEU A 498 -6.11 -4.38 37.13
CA LEU A 498 -7.38 -5.02 36.89
C LEU A 498 -7.73 -5.86 38.11
N LEU A 499 -8.83 -5.50 38.75
CA LEU A 499 -9.34 -6.15 39.95
C LEU A 499 -10.40 -7.17 39.56
N GLN A 500 -10.23 -8.39 40.03
CA GLN A 500 -11.20 -9.47 39.90
C GLN A 500 -12.49 -9.08 40.61
N TRP A 501 -13.62 -9.21 39.91
CA TRP A 501 -14.96 -9.04 40.48
C TRP A 501 -15.86 -10.25 40.22
N LYS A 502 -15.40 -11.23 39.42
CA LYS A 502 -16.08 -12.52 39.21
C LYS A 502 -15.05 -13.61 38.90
N ASP A 503 -15.18 -14.81 39.47
CA ASP A 503 -14.28 -15.93 39.14
C ASP A 503 -14.86 -17.33 39.35
N ASP A 504 -15.87 -17.71 38.58
CA ASP A 504 -16.48 -19.04 38.63
C ASP A 504 -15.52 -20.15 38.13
N LEU A 505 -14.44 -19.80 37.42
CA LEU A 505 -13.45 -20.75 36.86
C LEU A 505 -12.18 -20.91 37.71
N GLY A 506 -11.98 -20.08 38.73
CA GLY A 506 -10.69 -20.01 39.43
C GLY A 506 -9.55 -19.56 38.51
N LEU A 507 -9.81 -18.63 37.59
CA LEU A 507 -8.82 -18.02 36.69
C LEU A 507 -7.80 -17.18 37.47
N PHE A 508 -8.21 -16.58 38.59
CA PHE A 508 -7.39 -15.66 39.40
C PHE A 508 -7.00 -16.23 40.77
N ALA A 509 -7.35 -17.51 41.03
CA ALA A 509 -7.21 -18.17 42.32
C ALA A 509 -5.79 -18.12 42.92
N THR A 510 -4.74 -17.96 42.10
CA THR A 510 -3.34 -17.97 42.53
C THR A 510 -2.72 -16.58 42.71
N ILE A 511 -3.47 -15.50 42.50
CA ILE A 511 -2.92 -14.12 42.46
C ILE A 511 -3.71 -13.11 43.29
N GLY A 512 -4.61 -13.56 44.17
CA GLY A 512 -5.41 -12.67 45.02
C GLY A 512 -6.28 -11.68 44.25
N GLY A 513 -6.62 -11.98 42.99
CA GLY A 513 -7.53 -11.17 42.18
C GLY A 513 -6.97 -9.86 41.61
N ARG A 514 -5.65 -9.61 41.63
CA ARG A 514 -5.05 -8.38 41.10
C ARG A 514 -4.10 -8.65 39.94
N VAL A 515 -4.37 -8.06 38.78
CA VAL A 515 -3.52 -8.19 37.58
C VAL A 515 -3.05 -6.82 37.11
N PHE A 516 -1.74 -6.63 36.95
CA PHE A 516 -1.21 -5.38 36.41
C PHE A 516 -1.15 -5.39 34.89
N ALA A 517 -1.64 -4.33 34.24
CA ALA A 517 -1.66 -4.15 32.80
C ALA A 517 -0.77 -2.94 32.39
N PRO A 518 0.57 -3.11 32.34
CA PRO A 518 1.52 -1.99 32.20
C PRO A 518 1.44 -1.25 30.86
N VAL A 519 0.89 -1.89 29.83
CA VAL A 519 0.80 -1.36 28.46
C VAL A 519 -0.66 -1.09 28.07
N GLY A 520 -1.54 -0.99 29.06
CA GLY A 520 -2.97 -0.89 28.84
C GLY A 520 -3.64 -2.23 28.54
N TRP A 521 -4.89 -2.17 28.08
CA TRP A 521 -5.73 -3.33 27.82
C TRP A 521 -6.82 -3.00 26.80
N ARG A 522 -7.29 -4.02 26.08
CA ARG A 522 -8.44 -3.95 25.20
C ARG A 522 -9.41 -5.06 25.57
N GLY A 523 -10.41 -4.73 26.37
CA GLY A 523 -11.22 -5.71 27.08
C GLY A 523 -12.47 -6.14 26.33
N THR A 524 -13.34 -6.81 27.06
CA THR A 524 -14.68 -7.21 26.62
C THR A 524 -15.68 -6.27 27.28
N SER A 525 -16.29 -5.38 26.48
CA SER A 525 -17.28 -4.41 26.98
C SER A 525 -18.64 -5.06 27.17
N ARG A 526 -19.01 -5.99 26.28
CA ARG A 526 -20.29 -6.70 26.30
C ARG A 526 -20.14 -8.08 25.68
N LEU A 527 -20.91 -9.04 26.18
CA LEU A 527 -21.09 -10.34 25.55
C LEU A 527 -22.44 -10.40 24.84
N ILE A 528 -22.48 -10.95 23.64
CA ILE A 528 -23.68 -11.07 22.80
C ILE A 528 -24.05 -12.52 22.50
N GLY A 529 -25.33 -12.75 22.22
CA GLY A 529 -25.90 -14.08 22.02
C GLY A 529 -26.03 -14.86 23.33
N SER A 530 -26.20 -16.17 23.25
CA SER A 530 -26.37 -17.07 24.40
C SER A 530 -25.05 -17.35 25.12
N THR A 531 -24.39 -16.30 25.61
CA THR A 531 -23.13 -16.34 26.35
C THR A 531 -23.34 -16.03 27.83
N LYS A 532 -22.55 -16.65 28.71
CA LYS A 532 -22.58 -16.36 30.16
C LYS A 532 -21.18 -16.02 30.66
N LEU A 533 -20.98 -14.85 31.24
CA LEU A 533 -19.70 -14.49 31.86
C LEU A 533 -19.40 -15.44 33.04
N LEU A 534 -18.16 -15.90 33.14
CA LEU A 534 -17.70 -16.84 34.17
C LEU A 534 -16.61 -16.25 35.06
N SER A 535 -15.60 -15.60 34.48
CA SER A 535 -14.56 -14.90 35.24
C SER A 535 -14.28 -13.55 34.59
N ALA A 536 -14.03 -12.52 35.40
CA ALA A 536 -13.69 -11.19 34.93
C ALA A 536 -12.86 -10.39 35.93
N ALA A 537 -11.92 -9.62 35.37
CA ALA A 537 -11.17 -8.59 36.09
C ALA A 537 -11.09 -7.33 35.23
N GLY A 538 -11.18 -6.16 35.85
CA GLY A 538 -11.13 -4.86 35.17
C GLY A 538 -10.87 -3.71 36.13
N PRO A 539 -10.82 -2.46 35.64
CA PRO A 539 -10.60 -1.29 36.50
C PRO A 539 -11.75 -1.10 37.49
N GLN A 540 -12.97 -1.54 37.13
CA GLN A 540 -14.14 -1.57 37.99
C GLN A 540 -15.08 -2.71 37.56
N SER A 541 -16.05 -3.04 38.41
CA SER A 541 -17.09 -4.04 38.10
C SER A 541 -17.87 -3.65 36.85
N GLY A 542 -18.23 -4.64 36.02
CA GLY A 542 -18.94 -4.45 34.75
C GLY A 542 -18.03 -4.12 33.55
N ILE A 543 -16.80 -3.69 33.78
CA ILE A 543 -15.78 -3.55 32.73
C ILE A 543 -14.82 -4.74 32.84
N SER A 544 -14.67 -5.52 31.77
CA SER A 544 -13.83 -6.72 31.79
C SER A 544 -12.59 -6.52 30.94
N GLY A 545 -11.46 -6.16 31.57
CA GLY A 545 -10.16 -6.16 30.88
C GLY A 545 -9.74 -7.59 30.52
N ILE A 546 -9.81 -8.48 31.51
CA ILE A 546 -9.70 -9.93 31.36
C ILE A 546 -11.11 -10.52 31.47
N ALA A 547 -11.49 -11.40 30.55
CA ALA A 547 -12.79 -12.06 30.59
C ALA A 547 -12.68 -13.55 30.22
N ALA A 548 -13.50 -14.37 30.87
CA ALA A 548 -13.80 -15.72 30.44
C ALA A 548 -15.32 -15.93 30.46
N TRP A 549 -15.85 -16.58 29.43
CA TRP A 549 -17.29 -16.80 29.28
C TRP A 549 -17.61 -18.17 28.72
N ARG A 550 -18.83 -18.62 29.03
CA ARG A 550 -19.45 -19.81 28.43
C ARG A 550 -20.06 -19.45 27.09
N LEU A 551 -19.84 -20.29 26.10
CA LEU A 551 -20.52 -20.27 24.81
C LEU A 551 -20.99 -21.69 24.47
N GLY A 552 -22.30 -21.92 24.47
CA GLY A 552 -22.86 -23.28 24.43
C GLY A 552 -22.36 -24.10 25.63
N LYS A 553 -21.76 -25.26 25.36
CA LYS A 553 -21.17 -26.15 26.39
C LYS A 553 -19.71 -25.82 26.69
N GLY A 554 -19.08 -24.93 25.92
CA GLY A 554 -17.64 -24.63 26.00
C GLY A 554 -17.29 -23.37 26.77
N VAL A 555 -15.99 -23.09 26.82
CA VAL A 555 -15.42 -21.94 27.54
C VAL A 555 -14.48 -21.19 26.62
N VAL A 556 -14.56 -19.86 26.64
CA VAL A 556 -13.62 -18.96 25.99
C VAL A 556 -12.94 -18.12 27.06
N ILE A 557 -11.63 -17.98 26.98
CA ILE A 557 -10.81 -17.14 27.85
C ILE A 557 -10.09 -16.12 26.98
N ARG A 558 -10.18 -14.84 27.34
CA ARG A 558 -9.51 -13.73 26.66
C ARG A 558 -8.93 -12.77 27.70
N PRO A 559 -7.60 -12.75 27.89
CA PRO A 559 -6.96 -11.81 28.81
C PRO A 559 -7.07 -10.34 28.39
N GLY A 560 -7.15 -10.03 27.09
CA GLY A 560 -7.32 -8.66 26.62
C GLY A 560 -6.13 -7.72 26.88
N ILE A 561 -5.03 -8.20 27.47
CA ILE A 561 -3.82 -7.41 27.72
C ILE A 561 -2.82 -7.60 26.56
N PRO A 562 -2.40 -6.54 25.87
CA PRO A 562 -1.37 -6.62 24.84
C PRO A 562 -0.09 -7.26 25.36
N GLY A 563 0.39 -8.29 24.67
CA GLY A 563 1.62 -8.97 25.05
C GLY A 563 1.52 -9.77 26.35
N MET A 564 0.32 -10.24 26.74
CA MET A 564 0.10 -11.08 27.93
C MET A 564 1.14 -12.21 28.09
N ALA A 565 1.49 -12.88 26.99
CA ALA A 565 2.50 -13.94 26.99
C ALA A 565 3.92 -13.43 27.27
N ALA A 566 4.29 -12.24 26.77
CA ALA A 566 5.58 -11.61 27.10
C ALA A 566 5.63 -11.19 28.58
N LEU A 567 4.55 -10.59 29.09
CA LEU A 567 4.43 -10.23 30.50
C LEU A 567 4.54 -11.46 31.42
N ALA A 568 3.97 -12.59 31.00
CA ALA A 568 4.08 -13.86 31.73
C ALA A 568 5.52 -14.39 31.83
N VAL A 569 6.41 -14.03 30.91
CA VAL A 569 7.84 -14.39 31.02
C VAL A 569 8.61 -13.42 31.92
N GLN A 570 8.06 -12.24 32.18
CA GLN A 570 8.71 -11.17 32.95
C GLN A 570 8.25 -11.07 34.41
N GLY A 571 7.02 -11.50 34.73
CA GLY A 571 6.45 -11.31 36.06
C GLY A 571 5.53 -12.44 36.53
N PRO A 572 5.51 -12.73 37.84
CA PRO A 572 4.80 -13.88 38.41
C PRO A 572 3.27 -13.77 38.28
N THR A 573 2.71 -12.56 38.37
CA THR A 573 1.26 -12.37 38.29
C THR A 573 0.69 -12.72 36.92
N ALA A 574 1.30 -12.19 35.84
CA ALA A 574 0.89 -12.51 34.47
C ALA A 574 1.14 -13.99 34.16
N LEU A 575 2.24 -14.57 34.66
CA LEU A 575 2.53 -15.99 34.51
C LEU A 575 1.45 -16.85 35.15
N ALA A 576 1.02 -16.51 36.37
CA ALA A 576 0.02 -17.26 37.10
C ALA A 576 -1.35 -17.21 36.40
N VAL A 577 -1.80 -16.04 35.94
CA VAL A 577 -3.05 -15.92 35.15
C VAL A 577 -2.97 -16.72 33.85
N LEU A 578 -1.88 -16.59 33.09
CA LEU A 578 -1.72 -17.32 31.84
C LEU A 578 -1.64 -18.84 32.09
N SER A 579 -0.93 -19.26 33.13
CA SER A 579 -0.83 -20.68 33.52
C SER A 579 -2.19 -21.25 33.90
N ARG A 580 -2.99 -20.53 34.69
CA ARG A 580 -4.37 -20.91 35.01
C ARG A 580 -5.24 -20.97 33.77
N ALA A 581 -5.17 -19.98 32.89
CA ALA A 581 -5.89 -20.00 31.62
C ALA A 581 -5.55 -21.22 30.76
N LEU A 582 -4.26 -21.58 30.68
CA LEU A 582 -3.78 -22.76 29.95
C LEU A 582 -4.28 -24.07 30.57
N VAL A 583 -4.24 -24.20 31.90
CA VAL A 583 -4.74 -25.37 32.64
C VAL A 583 -6.25 -25.55 32.42
N ILE A 584 -7.02 -24.48 32.58
CA ILE A 584 -8.47 -24.48 32.33
C ILE A 584 -8.73 -24.89 30.88
N THR A 585 -7.99 -24.32 29.92
CA THR A 585 -8.14 -24.63 28.49
C THR A 585 -7.81 -26.10 28.19
N ALA A 586 -6.85 -26.70 28.89
CA ALA A 586 -6.53 -28.12 28.78
C ALA A 586 -7.61 -29.04 29.41
N GLY A 587 -8.60 -28.46 30.09
CA GLY A 587 -9.67 -29.19 30.78
C GLY A 587 -9.17 -29.92 32.01
N ARG A 588 -8.31 -29.26 32.78
CA ARG A 588 -7.80 -29.71 34.08
C ARG A 588 -8.20 -28.74 35.17
#